data_AF-A0A4R9GRP7-F1
#
_entry.id   AF-A0A4R9GRP7-F1
#
_cell.length_a   1.000
_cell.length_b   1.000
_cell.length_c   1.000
_cell.angle_alpha   90.00
_cell.angle_beta   90.00
_cell.angle_gamma   90.00
#
_symmetry.space_group_name_H-M   'P 1'
#
loop_
_entity.id
_entity.type
_entity.pdbx_description
1 polymer ?
#
loop_
_entity_poly.entity_id
_entity_poly.type
_entity_poly.pdbx_seq_one_letter_code
_entity_poly.pdbx_strand_id
1 'polypeptide(L)'
;MNLVDSDPPMKQRVASMKKVALVGFHPYSTETIGVKLDGWIDTPCKSEISQKYGTNLKSAFFKGRRNVPSDHRAAYPLRTQVVGPLSWGDSISKFPAAGPDESVSEENIFRFMEFSYSLMGAGALPDLCAVLSWDAGSKTFKMQKRDVDFYAVGFFTPVFSRPTVLGAITFGVTLPLSIFSIGILPTMQQRRTESVFRIYDSKLELVKEVKAENSFWTLDAIWAMPSDRRKLIEGYSYDAPAWEKDVEELDRSWKPE
;
A
#
# COMPACT_ATOMS: atom_id res chain seq x y z
N MET A 1 63.09 -21.31 -23.89
CA MET A 1 62.61 -20.59 -22.69
C MET A 1 61.31 -19.89 -23.07
N ASN A 2 60.17 -20.46 -22.69
CA ASN A 2 58.87 -19.79 -22.80
C ASN A 2 58.34 -19.66 -21.37
N LEU A 3 58.29 -18.42 -20.90
CA LEU A 3 57.65 -18.02 -19.65
C LEU A 3 56.13 -18.16 -19.86
N VAL A 4 55.53 -19.13 -19.18
CA VAL A 4 54.08 -19.23 -19.04
C VAL A 4 53.71 -18.31 -17.89
N ASP A 5 53.27 -17.09 -18.21
CA ASP A 5 52.59 -16.24 -17.25
C ASP A 5 51.26 -16.92 -16.88
N SER A 6 51.14 -17.31 -15.61
CA SER A 6 49.86 -17.72 -15.04
C SER A 6 49.02 -16.47 -14.82
N ASP A 7 47.91 -16.34 -15.56
CA ASP A 7 46.90 -15.33 -15.27
C ASP A 7 46.47 -15.43 -13.79
N PRO A 8 46.32 -14.30 -13.08
CA PRO A 8 45.85 -14.32 -11.71
C PRO A 8 44.40 -14.86 -11.68
N PRO A 9 44.02 -15.64 -10.64
CA PRO A 9 42.67 -16.16 -10.55
C PRO A 9 41.68 -15.00 -10.48
N MET A 10 40.78 -14.96 -11.46
CA MET A 10 39.64 -14.05 -11.51
C MET A 10 38.90 -14.16 -10.17
N LYS A 11 39.02 -13.13 -9.32
CA LYS A 11 38.15 -13.00 -8.15
C LYS A 11 36.72 -12.94 -8.67
N GLN A 12 35.96 -14.01 -8.50
CA GLN A 12 34.51 -13.97 -8.63
C GLN A 12 34.01 -12.93 -7.62
N ARG A 13 33.75 -11.71 -8.11
CA ARG A 13 32.83 -10.79 -7.44
C ARG A 13 31.48 -11.48 -7.50
N VAL A 14 31.17 -12.28 -6.48
CA VAL A 14 29.78 -12.51 -6.12
C VAL A 14 29.26 -11.12 -5.73
N ALA A 15 28.69 -10.40 -6.69
CA ALA A 15 27.92 -9.20 -6.38
C ALA A 15 26.82 -9.67 -5.44
N SER A 16 27.00 -9.44 -4.14
CA SER A 16 25.97 -9.73 -3.15
C SER A 16 24.78 -8.87 -3.55
N MET A 17 23.73 -9.50 -4.08
CA MET A 17 22.49 -8.79 -4.37
C MET A 17 22.09 -8.00 -3.13
N LYS A 18 21.80 -6.71 -3.32
CA LYS A 18 21.33 -5.86 -2.23
C LYS A 18 20.04 -6.42 -1.67
N LYS A 19 19.91 -6.38 -0.35
CA LYS A 19 18.71 -6.84 0.35
C LYS A 19 17.68 -5.73 0.35
N VAL A 20 16.52 -5.97 -0.25
CA VAL A 20 15.43 -4.99 -0.30
C VAL A 20 14.21 -5.49 0.46
N ALA A 21 13.78 -4.73 1.46
CA ALA A 21 12.53 -4.96 2.16
C ALA A 21 11.37 -4.25 1.45
N LEU A 22 10.36 -5.03 1.07
CA LEU A 22 9.10 -4.57 0.52
C LEU A 22 8.13 -4.23 1.66
N VAL A 23 7.67 -2.97 1.68
CA VAL A 23 6.73 -2.41 2.65
C VAL A 23 5.52 -1.86 1.90
N GLY A 24 4.30 -2.09 2.37
CA GLY A 24 3.10 -1.59 1.69
C GLY A 24 2.67 -2.35 0.44
N PHE A 25 3.36 -3.45 0.06
CA PHE A 25 3.04 -4.29 -1.11
C PHE A 25 1.85 -5.22 -0.87
N HIS A 26 0.74 -4.67 -0.39
CA HIS A 26 -0.53 -5.37 -0.18
C HIS A 26 -1.69 -4.50 -0.70
N PRO A 27 -2.78 -5.11 -1.18
CA PRO A 27 -3.96 -4.36 -1.59
C PRO A 27 -4.71 -3.83 -0.35
N TYR A 28 -5.41 -2.71 -0.53
CA TYR A 28 -6.27 -2.13 0.49
C TYR A 28 -7.72 -2.54 0.25
N SER A 29 -8.39 -2.99 1.30
CA SER A 29 -9.86 -3.17 1.32
C SER A 29 -10.52 -1.95 1.94
N THR A 30 -11.81 -1.75 1.69
CA THR A 30 -12.57 -0.64 2.26
C THR A 30 -13.76 -1.14 3.08
N GLU A 31 -13.90 -0.66 4.32
CA GLU A 31 -15.11 -0.86 5.13
C GLU A 31 -15.93 0.44 5.23
N THR A 32 -17.24 0.30 5.36
CA THR A 32 -18.16 1.39 5.74
C THR A 32 -18.11 1.68 7.24
N ILE A 33 -18.41 2.92 7.65
CA ILE A 33 -18.47 3.28 9.09
C ILE A 33 -19.47 2.39 9.82
N GLY A 34 -19.09 1.91 11.01
CA GLY A 34 -19.93 1.11 11.91
C GLY A 34 -19.41 -0.31 12.11
N VAL A 35 -18.57 -0.81 11.19
CA VAL A 35 -17.78 -2.02 11.42
C VAL A 35 -16.57 -1.63 12.28
N LYS A 36 -16.50 -2.17 13.49
CA LYS A 36 -15.36 -1.95 14.38
C LYS A 36 -14.16 -2.69 13.80
N LEU A 37 -13.11 -1.96 13.42
CA LEU A 37 -11.82 -2.55 13.06
C LEU A 37 -11.09 -2.96 14.34
N ASP A 38 -11.54 -4.06 14.94
CA ASP A 38 -10.93 -4.61 16.15
C ASP A 38 -9.46 -4.94 15.92
N GLY A 39 -8.60 -4.55 16.86
CA GLY A 39 -7.15 -4.75 16.76
C GLY A 39 -6.42 -3.83 15.77
N TRP A 40 -7.06 -2.77 15.24
CA TRP A 40 -6.36 -1.85 14.35
C TRP A 40 -5.35 -0.95 15.06
N ILE A 41 -5.74 -0.39 16.20
CA ILE A 41 -4.89 0.45 17.06
C ILE A 41 -4.55 -0.36 18.31
N ASP A 42 -3.72 -1.39 18.13
CA ASP A 42 -3.37 -2.41 19.12
C ASP A 42 -1.94 -2.30 19.65
N THR A 43 -1.14 -1.37 19.11
CA THR A 43 0.27 -1.17 19.47
C THR A 43 0.55 0.28 19.85
N PRO A 44 1.58 0.53 20.70
CA PRO A 44 2.00 1.89 21.05
C PRO A 44 2.32 2.74 19.81
N CYS A 45 3.04 2.19 18.83
CA CYS A 45 3.34 2.89 17.57
C CYS A 45 2.08 3.38 16.86
N LYS A 46 1.10 2.48 16.63
CA LYS A 46 -0.13 2.84 15.93
C LYS A 46 -0.95 3.84 16.75
N SER A 47 -1.00 3.70 18.08
CA SER A 47 -1.69 4.65 18.95
C SER A 47 -1.12 6.07 18.80
N GLU A 48 0.20 6.21 18.92
CA GLU A 48 0.87 7.51 18.93
C GLU A 48 0.84 8.21 17.58
N ILE A 49 1.12 7.50 16.47
CA ILE A 49 0.99 8.08 15.12
C ILE A 49 -0.44 8.57 14.92
N SER A 50 -1.41 7.73 15.28
CA SER A 50 -2.81 8.07 15.12
C SER A 50 -3.20 9.26 16.02
N GLN A 51 -2.60 9.44 17.20
CA GLN A 51 -2.83 10.62 18.07
C GLN A 51 -2.23 11.89 17.48
N LYS A 52 -0.97 11.81 17.03
CA LYS A 52 -0.23 12.91 16.40
C LYS A 52 -0.94 13.47 15.17
N TYR A 53 -1.39 12.60 14.27
CA TYR A 53 -2.07 13.00 13.03
C TYR A 53 -3.61 12.98 13.14
N GLY A 54 -4.12 13.19 14.36
CA GLY A 54 -5.50 12.96 14.74
C GLY A 54 -6.58 13.65 13.88
N THR A 55 -7.75 13.00 13.88
CA THR A 55 -9.09 13.39 13.39
C THR A 55 -9.51 13.16 11.94
N ASN A 56 -8.62 13.17 10.93
CA ASN A 56 -9.07 12.94 9.53
C ASN A 56 -9.55 11.50 9.21
N LEU A 57 -9.45 10.57 10.16
CA LEU A 57 -10.12 9.27 10.14
C LEU A 57 -10.59 8.78 11.53
N LYS A 58 -10.35 9.57 12.59
CA LYS A 58 -10.26 9.06 13.97
C LYS A 58 -11.55 9.10 14.81
N SER A 59 -12.58 9.87 14.46
CA SER A 59 -13.79 9.94 15.30
C SER A 59 -14.87 8.93 14.88
N ALA A 60 -14.87 8.49 13.62
CA ALA A 60 -15.96 7.72 13.04
C ALA A 60 -15.80 6.21 13.17
N PHE A 61 -14.68 5.66 12.68
CA PHE A 61 -14.49 4.21 12.55
C PHE A 61 -14.03 3.53 13.84
N PHE A 62 -13.10 4.17 14.56
CA PHE A 62 -12.42 3.54 15.69
C PHE A 62 -13.15 3.69 17.03
N LYS A 63 -14.07 4.64 17.15
CA LYS A 63 -14.86 4.86 18.38
C LYS A 63 -16.22 4.17 18.39
N GLY A 64 -16.57 3.40 17.34
CA GLY A 64 -17.86 2.71 17.26
C GLY A 64 -19.06 3.67 17.41
N ARG A 65 -18.91 4.95 17.02
CA ARG A 65 -19.98 5.93 17.14
C ARG A 65 -21.06 5.57 16.12
N ARG A 66 -22.23 5.13 16.59
CA ARG A 66 -23.39 4.76 15.77
C ARG A 66 -23.98 5.92 14.95
N ASN A 67 -23.61 7.17 15.24
CA ASN A 67 -24.21 8.38 14.65
C ASN A 67 -23.21 9.20 13.83
N VAL A 68 -22.45 8.56 12.95
CA VAL A 68 -21.62 9.26 11.97
C VAL A 68 -22.32 9.14 10.62
N PRO A 69 -22.44 10.23 9.83
CA PRO A 69 -22.98 10.16 8.48
C PRO A 69 -22.31 9.04 7.67
N SER A 70 -23.12 8.25 6.96
CA SER A 70 -22.81 6.95 6.34
C SER A 70 -21.75 6.96 5.23
N ASP A 71 -21.22 8.12 4.87
CA ASP A 71 -20.51 8.30 3.60
C ASP A 71 -18.99 8.23 3.72
N HIS A 72 -18.44 8.16 4.94
CA HIS A 72 -17.02 7.86 5.08
C HIS A 72 -16.78 6.35 4.89
N ARG A 73 -15.68 6.02 4.22
CA ARG A 73 -15.13 4.65 4.17
C ARG A 73 -13.73 4.65 4.77
N ALA A 74 -13.35 3.57 5.44
CA ALA A 74 -11.99 3.37 5.94
C ALA A 74 -11.30 2.34 5.06
N ALA A 75 -10.07 2.62 4.68
CA ALA A 75 -9.25 1.64 4.01
C ALA A 75 -8.27 0.99 4.97
N TYR A 76 -8.11 -0.31 4.80
CA TYR A 76 -7.21 -1.13 5.60
C TYR A 76 -6.47 -2.11 4.69
N PRO A 77 -5.16 -2.29 4.87
CA PRO A 77 -4.41 -3.27 4.12
C PRO A 77 -4.83 -4.71 4.42
N LEU A 78 -4.90 -5.51 3.37
CA LEU A 78 -5.18 -6.95 3.44
C LEU A 78 -3.90 -7.69 3.85
N ARG A 79 -3.88 -8.19 5.08
CA ARG A 79 -2.69 -8.81 5.71
C ARG A 79 -2.16 -10.04 4.96
N THR A 80 -3.00 -10.73 4.20
CA THR A 80 -2.69 -12.04 3.60
C THR A 80 -2.35 -11.97 2.12
N GLN A 81 -2.53 -10.81 1.47
CA GLN A 81 -2.36 -10.67 0.03
C GLN A 81 -1.15 -9.78 -0.24
N VAL A 82 -0.14 -10.34 -0.90
CA VAL A 82 1.03 -9.60 -1.37
C VAL A 82 0.85 -9.37 -2.86
N VAL A 83 0.97 -8.12 -3.31
CA VAL A 83 0.99 -7.81 -4.75
C VAL A 83 2.34 -8.28 -5.28
N GLY A 84 2.30 -9.03 -6.39
CA GLY A 84 3.33 -9.96 -6.88
C GLY A 84 4.80 -9.60 -6.56
N PRO A 85 5.63 -10.57 -6.14
CA PRO A 85 6.98 -10.28 -5.69
C PRO A 85 7.81 -9.70 -6.83
N LEU A 86 8.36 -8.52 -6.58
CA LEU A 86 9.41 -7.93 -7.41
C LEU A 86 10.58 -8.90 -7.51
N SER A 87 11.29 -8.90 -8.63
CA SER A 87 12.37 -9.86 -8.89
C SER A 87 13.57 -9.72 -7.94
N TRP A 88 13.61 -8.67 -7.14
CA TRP A 88 14.76 -8.22 -6.35
C TRP A 88 14.44 -7.88 -4.89
N GLY A 89 13.23 -8.16 -4.41
CA GLY A 89 12.80 -7.75 -3.08
C GLY A 89 11.93 -8.79 -2.38
N ASP A 90 11.97 -8.75 -1.05
CA ASP A 90 11.25 -9.67 -0.17
C ASP A 90 10.38 -8.89 0.83
N SER A 91 9.27 -9.47 1.27
CA SER A 91 8.43 -8.85 2.31
C SER A 91 9.25 -8.46 3.54
N ILE A 92 9.01 -7.28 4.10
CA ILE A 92 9.67 -6.80 5.34
C ILE A 92 9.58 -7.81 6.50
N SER A 93 8.57 -8.68 6.50
CA SER A 93 8.40 -9.76 7.48
C SER A 93 9.55 -10.79 7.49
N LYS A 94 10.24 -10.98 6.35
CA LYS A 94 11.43 -11.85 6.25
C LYS A 94 12.70 -11.22 6.84
N PHE A 95 12.66 -9.92 7.16
CA PHE A 95 13.76 -9.17 7.75
C PHE A 95 13.41 -8.77 9.19
N PRO A 96 13.68 -9.64 10.18
CA PRO A 96 13.35 -9.37 11.57
C PRO A 96 14.10 -8.15 12.10
N ALA A 97 13.45 -7.40 13.00
CA ALA A 97 14.06 -6.25 13.65
C ALA A 97 15.09 -6.71 14.70
N ALA A 98 16.27 -6.09 14.69
CA ALA A 98 17.36 -6.35 15.64
C ALA A 98 17.40 -5.35 16.81
N GLY A 99 16.47 -4.40 16.86
CA GLY A 99 16.42 -3.32 17.86
C GLY A 99 16.18 -1.94 17.22
N PRO A 100 16.23 -0.85 18.01
CA PRO A 100 16.17 0.50 17.47
C PRO A 100 17.48 0.87 16.75
N ASP A 101 17.37 1.58 15.62
CA ASP A 101 18.49 2.19 14.93
C ASP A 101 18.59 3.68 15.33
N GLU A 102 19.62 4.01 16.10
CA GLU A 102 19.89 5.38 16.54
C GLU A 102 20.64 6.21 15.49
N SER A 103 21.16 5.59 14.42
CA SER A 103 21.91 6.29 13.38
C SER A 103 21.02 7.08 12.42
N VAL A 104 19.71 6.85 12.48
CA VAL A 104 18.72 7.49 11.61
C VAL A 104 18.21 8.77 12.26
N SER A 105 18.27 9.87 11.51
CA SER A 105 17.85 11.18 12.02
C SER A 105 16.34 11.21 12.26
N GLU A 106 15.92 11.93 13.30
CA GLU A 106 14.50 12.14 13.58
C GLU A 106 13.79 12.88 12.43
N GLU A 107 14.52 13.72 11.70
CA GLU A 107 14.01 14.41 10.52
C GLU A 107 13.65 13.43 9.39
N ASN A 108 14.50 12.44 9.09
CA ASN A 108 14.20 11.44 8.07
C ASN A 108 12.98 10.60 8.47
N ILE A 109 12.90 10.20 9.74
CA ILE A 109 11.73 9.48 10.29
C ILE A 109 10.47 10.34 10.15
N PHE A 110 10.54 11.62 10.49
CA PHE A 110 9.42 12.55 10.37
C PHE A 110 8.94 12.71 8.93
N ARG A 111 9.86 12.95 7.99
CA ARG A 111 9.54 13.08 6.55
C ARG A 111 8.91 11.81 6.00
N PHE A 112 9.42 10.64 6.38
CA PHE A 112 8.86 9.35 6.00
C PHE A 112 7.42 9.17 6.52
N MET A 113 7.18 9.47 7.81
CA MET A 113 5.84 9.39 8.41
C MET A 113 4.86 10.36 7.77
N GLU A 114 5.25 11.63 7.62
CA GLU A 114 4.39 12.68 7.07
C GLU A 114 3.96 12.35 5.65
N PHE A 115 4.90 11.94 4.80
CA PHE A 115 4.58 11.56 3.43
C PHE A 115 3.62 10.37 3.38
N SER A 116 3.96 9.28 4.07
CA SER A 116 3.15 8.06 4.07
C SER A 116 1.73 8.31 4.56
N TYR A 117 1.59 9.11 5.63
CA TYR A 117 0.30 9.46 6.19
C TYR A 117 -0.48 10.43 5.29
N SER A 118 0.19 11.35 4.60
CA SER A 118 -0.47 12.26 3.66
C SER A 118 -1.14 11.54 2.49
N LEU A 119 -0.56 10.43 2.02
CA LEU A 119 -1.10 9.63 0.92
C LEU A 119 -2.17 8.63 1.39
N MET A 120 -1.88 7.88 2.45
CA MET A 120 -2.67 6.69 2.83
C MET A 120 -3.48 6.87 4.12
N GLY A 121 -3.30 7.98 4.83
CA GLY A 121 -3.98 8.27 6.10
C GLY A 121 -3.81 7.14 7.11
N ALA A 122 -4.90 6.74 7.75
CA ALA A 122 -4.91 5.64 8.71
C ALA A 122 -4.52 4.27 8.10
N GLY A 123 -4.61 4.12 6.78
CA GLY A 123 -4.14 2.94 6.06
C GLY A 123 -2.61 2.79 6.11
N ALA A 124 -1.86 3.88 6.31
CA ALA A 124 -0.40 3.86 6.43
C ALA A 124 0.11 3.20 7.72
N LEU A 125 -0.75 3.06 8.76
CA LEU A 125 -0.31 2.69 10.11
C LEU A 125 0.42 1.33 10.17
N PRO A 126 -0.06 0.25 9.51
CA PRO A 126 0.63 -1.03 9.55
C PRO A 126 2.02 -0.98 8.90
N ASP A 127 2.14 -0.24 7.80
CA ASP A 127 3.40 -0.10 7.05
C ASP A 127 4.40 0.77 7.80
N LEU A 128 3.94 1.91 8.34
CA LEU A 128 4.75 2.77 9.21
C LEU A 128 5.25 2.01 10.43
N CYS A 129 4.39 1.25 11.10
CA CYS A 129 4.77 0.50 12.29
C CYS A 129 5.45 -0.85 12.00
N ALA A 130 5.57 -1.24 10.73
CA ALA A 130 6.52 -2.28 10.34
C ALA A 130 7.94 -1.69 10.34
N VAL A 131 8.13 -0.47 9.85
CA VAL A 131 9.46 0.17 9.79
C VAL A 131 9.86 0.83 11.12
N LEU A 132 8.90 1.40 11.84
CA LEU A 132 9.12 2.23 13.03
C LEU A 132 8.61 1.57 14.31
N SER A 133 9.22 1.94 15.42
CA SER A 133 8.75 1.68 16.78
C SER A 133 8.61 2.97 17.57
N TRP A 134 7.67 2.99 18.51
CA TRP A 134 7.56 4.08 19.48
C TRP A 134 8.40 3.75 20.71
N ASP A 135 9.29 4.66 21.09
CA ASP A 135 10.01 4.60 22.36
C ASP A 135 9.31 5.49 23.40
N ALA A 136 8.77 4.85 24.44
CA ALA A 136 8.08 5.55 25.53
C ALA A 136 9.02 6.34 26.44
N GLY A 137 10.30 5.96 26.51
CA GLY A 137 11.32 6.65 27.32
C GLY A 137 11.69 7.99 26.72
N SER A 138 12.07 8.00 25.44
CA SER A 138 12.40 9.23 24.71
C SER A 138 11.18 10.00 24.21
N LYS A 139 10.00 9.37 24.18
CA LYS A 139 8.79 9.87 23.53
C LYS A 139 9.03 10.23 22.05
N THR A 140 9.81 9.41 21.36
CA THR A 140 10.09 9.61 19.94
C THR A 140 9.93 8.31 19.14
N PHE A 141 9.75 8.46 17.82
CA PHE A 141 9.77 7.33 16.90
C PHE A 141 11.22 6.96 16.60
N LYS A 142 11.50 5.66 16.65
CA LYS A 142 12.79 5.07 16.29
C LYS A 142 12.60 4.12 15.13
N MET A 143 13.54 4.11 14.20
CA MET A 143 13.56 3.12 13.14
C MET A 143 13.95 1.76 13.71
N GLN A 144 13.32 0.69 13.23
CA GLN A 144 13.74 -0.66 13.58
C GLN A 144 14.89 -1.10 12.68
N LYS A 145 16.04 -1.38 13.30
CA LYS A 145 17.25 -1.87 12.62
C LYS A 145 16.98 -3.21 11.97
N ARG A 146 17.30 -3.34 10.69
CA ARG A 146 17.19 -4.58 9.90
C ARG A 146 18.41 -4.75 9.01
N ASP A 147 18.69 -6.00 8.65
CA ASP A 147 19.74 -6.36 7.70
C ASP A 147 19.22 -6.19 6.26
N VAL A 148 19.01 -4.93 5.87
CA VAL A 148 18.54 -4.53 4.53
C VAL A 148 19.33 -3.31 4.04
N ASP A 149 19.60 -3.27 2.74
CA ASP A 149 20.21 -2.12 2.09
C ASP A 149 19.17 -1.05 1.74
N PHE A 150 17.97 -1.48 1.36
CA PHE A 150 16.89 -0.59 0.92
C PHE A 150 15.52 -1.00 1.47
N TYR A 151 14.65 -0.01 1.61
CA TYR A 151 13.22 -0.18 1.83
C TYR A 151 12.48 0.32 0.59
N ALA A 152 11.85 -0.58 -0.16
CA ALA A 152 10.91 -0.22 -1.19
C ALA A 152 9.52 -0.13 -0.56
N VAL A 153 8.89 1.04 -0.64
CA VAL A 153 7.59 1.33 -0.04
C VAL A 153 6.58 1.62 -1.13
N GLY A 154 5.54 0.79 -1.22
CA GLY A 154 4.43 0.94 -2.15
C GLY A 154 3.27 1.72 -1.52
N PHE A 155 2.79 2.74 -2.23
CA PHE A 155 1.60 3.51 -1.89
C PHE A 155 0.60 3.40 -3.04
N PHE A 156 -0.40 2.54 -2.87
CA PHE A 156 -1.42 2.28 -3.89
C PHE A 156 -2.60 3.24 -3.71
N THR A 157 -2.71 4.22 -4.62
CA THR A 157 -3.75 5.25 -4.63
C THR A 157 -4.57 5.20 -5.94
N PRO A 158 -5.69 5.93 -6.05
CA PRO A 158 -6.49 6.40 -4.94
C PRO A 158 -7.03 5.19 -4.17
N VAL A 159 -7.00 5.29 -2.84
CA VAL A 159 -7.60 4.32 -1.92
C VAL A 159 -9.06 4.02 -2.27
N PHE A 160 -9.74 5.02 -2.84
CA PHE A 160 -11.05 4.90 -3.47
C PHE A 160 -10.91 5.11 -4.97
N SER A 161 -11.15 4.08 -5.77
CA SER A 161 -11.04 4.13 -7.23
C SER A 161 -11.82 5.33 -7.79
N ARG A 162 -11.19 6.13 -8.65
CA ARG A 162 -11.85 7.27 -9.30
C ARG A 162 -12.18 6.92 -10.75
N PRO A 163 -13.39 7.27 -11.24
CA PRO A 163 -13.70 7.13 -12.65
C PRO A 163 -12.82 8.08 -13.48
N THR A 164 -12.41 7.63 -14.66
CA THR A 164 -11.90 8.55 -15.68
C THR A 164 -13.07 9.35 -16.28
N VAL A 165 -12.78 10.41 -17.04
CA VAL A 165 -13.81 11.16 -17.78
C VAL A 165 -14.60 10.21 -18.70
N LEU A 166 -13.88 9.35 -19.44
CA LEU A 166 -14.50 8.33 -20.27
C LEU A 166 -15.35 7.37 -19.44
N GLY A 167 -14.83 6.90 -18.30
CA GLY A 167 -15.56 6.01 -17.40
C GLY A 167 -16.84 6.62 -16.84
N ALA A 168 -16.83 7.91 -16.50
CA ALA A 168 -18.03 8.62 -16.04
C ALA A 168 -19.10 8.71 -17.15
N ILE A 169 -18.68 8.99 -18.39
CA ILE A 169 -19.58 9.03 -19.55
C ILE A 169 -20.16 7.64 -19.82
N THR A 170 -19.32 6.60 -19.92
CA THR A 170 -19.76 5.23 -20.17
C THR A 170 -20.70 4.72 -19.08
N PHE A 171 -20.41 5.02 -17.82
CA PHE A 171 -21.29 4.67 -16.71
C PHE A 171 -22.65 5.35 -16.82
N GLY A 172 -22.68 6.65 -17.14
CA GLY A 172 -23.93 7.40 -17.34
C GLY A 172 -24.81 6.83 -18.47
N VAL A 173 -24.21 6.25 -19.51
CA VAL A 173 -24.94 5.62 -20.62
C VAL A 173 -25.40 4.19 -20.27
N THR A 174 -24.56 3.42 -19.59
CA THR A 174 -24.83 1.99 -19.30
C THR A 174 -25.68 1.78 -18.05
N LEU A 175 -25.68 2.70 -17.09
CA LEU A 175 -26.48 2.62 -15.87
C LEU A 175 -28.00 2.52 -16.15
N PRO A 176 -28.61 3.40 -16.97
CA PRO A 176 -30.03 3.26 -17.32
C PRO A 176 -30.33 1.93 -18.01
N LEU A 177 -29.47 1.49 -18.94
CA LEU A 177 -29.64 0.21 -19.64
C LEU A 177 -29.60 -0.98 -18.67
N SER A 178 -28.70 -0.93 -17.69
CA SER A 178 -28.61 -1.95 -16.65
C SER A 178 -29.87 -1.96 -15.77
N ILE A 179 -30.36 -0.80 -15.36
CA ILE A 179 -31.58 -0.68 -14.56
C ILE A 179 -32.81 -1.21 -15.34
N PHE A 180 -33.00 -0.80 -16.59
CA PHE A 180 -34.13 -1.25 -17.42
C PHE A 180 -34.07 -2.74 -17.77
N SER A 181 -32.87 -3.31 -17.78
CA SER A 181 -32.66 -4.74 -18.02
C SER A 181 -32.54 -5.56 -16.74
N ILE A 182 -32.78 -4.97 -15.55
CA ILE A 182 -32.70 -5.66 -14.25
C ILE A 182 -31.32 -6.33 -14.06
N GLY A 183 -30.26 -5.65 -14.48
CA GLY A 183 -28.89 -6.13 -14.36
C GLY A 183 -28.45 -7.11 -15.44
N ILE A 184 -29.31 -7.48 -16.41
CA ILE A 184 -28.91 -8.34 -17.54
C ILE A 184 -27.82 -7.65 -18.38
N LEU A 185 -27.99 -6.35 -18.65
CA LEU A 185 -26.91 -5.54 -19.21
C LEU A 185 -26.07 -5.00 -18.05
N PRO A 186 -24.74 -5.23 -18.05
CA PRO A 186 -23.88 -4.67 -17.01
C PRO A 186 -23.70 -3.17 -17.22
N THR A 187 -23.42 -2.47 -16.12
CA THR A 187 -22.84 -1.13 -16.16
C THR A 187 -21.35 -1.23 -16.45
N MET A 188 -20.83 -0.31 -17.25
CA MET A 188 -19.43 -0.26 -17.62
C MET A 188 -18.82 1.04 -17.12
N GLN A 189 -17.64 0.96 -16.51
CA GLN A 189 -16.93 2.13 -16.03
C GLN A 189 -15.42 1.92 -16.10
N GLN A 190 -14.72 2.84 -16.75
CA GLN A 190 -13.26 2.92 -16.66
C GLN A 190 -12.86 3.64 -15.38
N ARG A 191 -11.92 3.06 -14.64
CA ARG A 191 -11.37 3.61 -13.40
C ARG A 191 -9.86 3.78 -13.55
N ARG A 192 -9.29 4.69 -12.76
CA ARG A 192 -7.85 5.00 -12.73
C ARG A 192 -7.25 4.71 -11.36
N THR A 193 -6.04 4.16 -11.38
CA THR A 193 -5.16 3.97 -10.23
C THR A 193 -3.87 4.78 -10.42
N GLU A 194 -3.32 5.21 -9.31
CA GLU A 194 -2.07 5.94 -9.19
C GLU A 194 -1.24 5.28 -8.09
N SER A 195 -0.13 4.66 -8.44
CA SER A 195 0.77 4.06 -7.47
C SER A 195 2.03 4.91 -7.34
N VAL A 196 2.42 5.18 -6.10
CA VAL A 196 3.68 5.84 -5.81
C VAL A 196 4.57 4.81 -5.12
N PHE A 197 5.75 4.59 -5.67
CA PHE A 197 6.77 3.75 -5.09
C PHE A 197 7.95 4.62 -4.66
N ARG A 198 8.36 4.51 -3.40
CA ARG A 198 9.53 5.20 -2.89
C ARG A 198 10.54 4.20 -2.38
N ILE A 199 11.77 4.33 -2.89
CA ILE A 199 12.91 3.54 -2.47
C ILE A 199 13.72 4.40 -1.52
N TYR A 200 13.86 3.91 -0.31
CA TYR A 200 14.67 4.52 0.74
C TYR A 200 15.91 3.67 0.99
N ASP A 201 17.01 4.31 1.35
CA ASP A 201 18.17 3.58 1.87
C ASP A 201 17.92 3.08 3.31
N SER A 202 18.91 2.43 3.91
CA SER A 202 18.85 1.94 5.29
C SER A 202 18.68 3.05 6.34
N LYS A 203 18.83 4.32 5.97
CA LYS A 203 18.72 5.51 6.84
C LYS A 203 17.48 6.36 6.52
N LEU A 204 16.52 5.81 5.76
CA LEU A 204 15.31 6.49 5.32
C LEU A 204 15.57 7.75 4.47
N GLU A 205 16.73 7.84 3.82
CA GLU A 205 16.96 8.83 2.77
C GLU A 205 16.31 8.35 1.47
N LEU A 206 15.56 9.25 0.82
CA LEU A 206 14.88 8.93 -0.43
C LEU A 206 15.91 8.81 -1.55
N VAL A 207 16.05 7.60 -2.10
CA VAL A 207 16.94 7.30 -3.22
C VAL A 207 16.22 7.50 -4.54
N LYS A 208 14.97 7.03 -4.63
CA LYS A 208 14.18 7.07 -5.86
C LYS A 208 12.68 7.14 -5.58
N GLU A 209 11.97 7.89 -6.40
CA GLU A 209 10.52 7.89 -6.50
C GLU A 209 10.13 7.44 -7.91
N VAL A 210 9.17 6.52 -8.00
CA VAL A 210 8.54 6.06 -9.23
C VAL A 210 7.03 6.26 -9.07
N LYS A 211 6.40 6.88 -10.07
CA LYS A 211 4.95 7.04 -10.12
C LYS A 211 4.44 6.29 -11.33
N ALA A 212 3.51 5.37 -11.09
CA ALA A 212 2.83 4.62 -12.12
C ALA A 212 1.35 5.01 -12.11
N GLU A 213 0.77 5.12 -13.29
CA GLU A 213 -0.63 5.46 -13.46
C GLU A 213 -1.23 4.55 -14.51
N ASN A 214 -2.25 3.79 -14.11
CA ASN A 214 -2.92 2.85 -14.98
C ASN A 214 -4.43 3.01 -14.89
N SER A 215 -5.11 2.52 -15.93
CA SER A 215 -6.57 2.49 -15.97
C SER A 215 -7.07 1.10 -16.31
N PHE A 216 -8.25 0.77 -15.80
CA PHE A 216 -8.88 -0.53 -15.97
C PHE A 216 -10.39 -0.37 -16.12
N TRP A 217 -11.04 -1.39 -16.68
CA TRP A 217 -12.48 -1.39 -16.92
C TRP A 217 -13.17 -2.25 -15.87
N THR A 218 -14.30 -1.76 -15.37
CA THR A 218 -15.18 -2.49 -14.46
C THR A 218 -16.52 -2.74 -15.14
N LEU A 219 -17.06 -3.95 -14.90
CA LEU A 219 -18.33 -4.44 -15.42
C LEU A 219 -19.18 -4.85 -14.21
N ASP A 220 -20.11 -3.98 -13.79
CA ASP A 220 -20.91 -4.19 -12.59
C ASP A 220 -22.38 -4.43 -12.97
N ALA A 221 -22.99 -5.53 -12.51
CA ALA A 221 -24.40 -5.85 -12.76
C ALA A 221 -25.26 -5.60 -11.50
N ILE A 222 -26.39 -4.92 -11.66
CA ILE A 222 -27.33 -4.64 -10.55
C ILE A 222 -28.46 -5.68 -10.57
N TRP A 223 -28.35 -6.71 -9.73
CA TRP A 223 -29.42 -7.70 -9.56
C TRP A 223 -30.49 -7.18 -8.60
N ALA A 224 -31.75 -7.12 -9.03
CA ALA A 224 -32.86 -6.57 -8.24
C ALA A 224 -33.40 -7.48 -7.12
N MET A 225 -32.60 -8.40 -6.57
CA MET A 225 -33.07 -9.34 -5.53
C MET A 225 -32.18 -9.38 -4.28
N PRO A 226 -32.15 -8.33 -3.44
CA PRO A 226 -31.69 -8.47 -2.07
C PRO A 226 -32.86 -8.90 -1.17
N SER A 227 -32.82 -10.12 -0.64
CA SER A 227 -33.53 -10.39 0.63
C SER A 227 -32.87 -9.57 1.74
N ASP A 228 -33.65 -9.04 2.68
CA ASP A 228 -33.18 -8.14 3.77
C ASP A 228 -32.04 -8.70 4.64
N ARG A 229 -31.64 -9.97 4.47
CA ARG A 229 -30.59 -10.64 5.25
C ARG A 229 -29.23 -10.75 4.58
N ARG A 230 -29.08 -10.39 3.31
CA ARG A 230 -27.77 -10.44 2.64
C ARG A 230 -27.58 -9.21 1.74
N LYS A 231 -27.01 -8.16 2.31
CA LYS A 231 -26.23 -7.16 1.54
C LYS A 231 -24.99 -7.87 0.98
N LEU A 232 -25.19 -8.70 -0.03
CA LEU A 232 -24.12 -9.15 -0.91
C LEU A 232 -24.12 -8.18 -2.08
N ILE A 233 -23.42 -7.06 -1.88
CA ILE A 233 -22.81 -6.37 -3.01
C ILE A 233 -21.68 -7.33 -3.42
N GLU A 234 -22.00 -8.33 -4.25
CA GLU A 234 -20.99 -9.08 -4.97
C GLU A 234 -20.40 -8.12 -6.01
N GLY A 235 -19.53 -7.24 -5.53
CA GLY A 235 -18.60 -6.52 -6.37
C GLY A 235 -17.57 -7.52 -6.84
N TYR A 236 -17.82 -8.19 -7.95
CA TYR A 236 -16.74 -8.83 -8.69
C TYR A 236 -15.89 -7.70 -9.24
N SER A 237 -14.87 -7.26 -8.50
CA SER A 237 -13.73 -6.60 -9.14
C SER A 237 -12.99 -7.70 -9.90
N TYR A 238 -13.48 -8.03 -11.08
CA TYR A 238 -12.68 -8.68 -12.12
C TYR A 238 -11.69 -7.66 -12.61
N ASP A 239 -10.75 -7.30 -11.74
CA ASP A 239 -9.45 -6.79 -12.12
C ASP A 239 -8.55 -6.66 -10.87
N ALA A 240 -7.80 -7.73 -10.61
CA ALA A 240 -6.52 -7.69 -9.91
C ALA A 240 -5.37 -6.87 -10.60
N PRO A 241 -5.37 -6.45 -11.89
CA PRO A 241 -4.14 -6.12 -12.61
C PRO A 241 -3.74 -4.64 -12.61
N ALA A 242 -4.51 -3.69 -12.05
CA ALA A 242 -4.11 -2.28 -12.14
C ALA A 242 -2.82 -2.00 -11.34
N TRP A 243 -2.78 -2.48 -10.10
CA TRP A 243 -1.58 -2.37 -9.26
C TRP A 243 -0.48 -3.36 -9.65
N GLU A 244 -0.82 -4.52 -10.24
CA GLU A 244 0.19 -5.45 -10.75
C GLU A 244 0.98 -4.83 -11.90
N LYS A 245 0.31 -4.12 -12.81
CA LYS A 245 0.99 -3.34 -13.87
C LYS A 245 1.87 -2.24 -13.30
N ASP A 246 1.39 -1.55 -12.26
CA ASP A 246 2.20 -0.53 -11.56
C ASP A 246 3.46 -1.17 -10.94
N VAL A 247 3.34 -2.36 -10.35
CA VAL A 247 4.47 -3.12 -9.77
C VAL A 247 5.41 -3.65 -10.86
N GLU A 248 4.89 -4.10 -12.01
CA GLU A 248 5.72 -4.45 -13.16
C GLU A 248 6.51 -3.25 -13.71
N GLU A 249 5.90 -2.06 -13.72
CA GLU A 249 6.58 -0.83 -14.10
C GLU A 249 7.70 -0.47 -13.12
N LEU A 250 7.48 -0.70 -11.82
CA LEU A 250 8.54 -0.60 -10.81
C LEU A 250 9.67 -1.62 -11.08
N ASP A 251 9.36 -2.89 -11.33
CA ASP A 251 10.37 -3.93 -11.59
C ASP A 251 11.25 -3.63 -12.83
N ARG A 252 10.65 -2.99 -13.84
CA ARG A 252 11.35 -2.56 -15.06
C ARG A 252 12.17 -1.28 -14.85
N SER A 253 11.66 -0.35 -14.05
CA SER A 253 12.26 0.98 -13.90
C SER A 253 13.37 1.04 -12.86
N TRP A 254 13.38 0.12 -11.90
CA TRP A 254 14.41 0.07 -10.88
C TRP A 254 14.78 -1.37 -10.53
N LYS A 255 16.09 -1.59 -10.41
CA LYS A 255 16.68 -2.80 -9.82
C LYS A 255 17.79 -2.37 -8.87
N PRO A 256 17.95 -3.05 -7.74
CA PRO A 256 19.09 -2.82 -6.88
C PRO A 256 20.36 -3.33 -7.55
N GLU A 257 21.32 -2.42 -7.78
CA GLU A 257 22.68 -2.73 -8.24
C GLU A 257 23.67 -2.98 -7.08
#